data_AF-A0AAX2V149-F1
#
_entry.id   AF-A0AAX2V149-F1
#
_cell.length_a   1.000
_cell.length_b   1.000
_cell.length_c   1.000
_cell.angle_alpha   90.00
_cell.angle_beta   90.00
_cell.angle_gamma   90.00
#
_symmetry.space_group_name_H-M   'P 1'
#
loop_
_entity.id
_entity.type
_entity.pdbx_description
1 polymer ?
#
loop_
_entity_poly.entity_id
_entity_poly.type
_entity_poly.pdbx_seq_one_letter_code
_entity_poly.pdbx_strand_id
1 'polypeptide(L)'
;MKKVILQYLASALAVILILGLVVFDRRRNQYLVKRVKDPEISYIYRASLENLDRLALSQAGVIQSYQIDPMSVRKEDGKIRLALHINHSYDKQVNLVLKSDAYGDLSVVQATPSDALKVALTDEVYQKRLALISQKADAIISRDHWDQAIKPAYVAQVRSKMKKTSLDQLNKTLNDIDQESKEVGSDTYAAFFQASQLPNHDKLNLVMEHMQVYVDKYQFLQLGKSGYKFSKKLEPTSPFYSYFREAIMETYQTDLGLGEDELGIKLHLFRSWIDKQSMDYIRTNYKGKTDLDKLLAYSKDKKIKLDYTTGASYHNRSLGDFTYPENMKIQLPQTSVMGPYGVSNSRFIEFIVNMDTGKFVSEWNVYKKRKDGSIDSNPKHYKIEDGADIADTDSANYGLSKGLNADLPAYLNNSHTYLDVRHPADNAIRRKMVKKWKNAKNVLNGGRYADIVKKGGLKDLETWRQVKAEDRLQVYNAYLDYIRSHLVLNGFDSFYQETYKPQGGDKKD
;
A
#
# COMPACT_ATOMS: atom_id res chain seq x y z
N MET A 1 -2.88 21.59 81.97
CA MET A 1 -2.41 22.01 80.62
C MET A 1 -1.83 20.87 79.77
N LYS A 2 -0.96 19.99 80.26
CA LYS A 2 -0.31 18.95 79.42
C LYS A 2 -1.25 17.92 78.75
N LYS A 3 -2.34 17.48 79.40
CA LYS A 3 -3.29 16.49 78.83
C LYS A 3 -4.10 17.02 77.64
N VAL A 4 -4.51 18.29 77.70
CA VAL A 4 -5.33 18.94 76.66
C VAL A 4 -4.50 19.17 75.40
N ILE A 5 -3.24 19.61 75.54
CA ILE A 5 -2.31 19.80 74.40
C ILE A 5 -2.03 18.47 73.69
N LEU A 6 -1.91 17.37 74.43
CA LEU A 6 -1.66 16.04 73.86
C LEU A 6 -2.86 15.51 73.05
N GLN A 7 -4.09 15.78 73.50
CA GLN A 7 -5.31 15.45 72.74
C GLN A 7 -5.42 16.27 71.45
N TYR A 8 -5.15 17.58 71.50
CA TYR A 8 -5.13 18.42 70.29
C TYR A 8 -4.08 17.95 69.27
N LEU A 9 -2.88 17.54 69.73
CA LEU A 9 -1.84 17.01 68.85
C LEU A 9 -2.24 15.67 68.21
N ALA A 10 -2.87 14.75 68.97
CA ALA A 10 -3.34 13.49 68.43
C ALA A 10 -4.48 13.68 67.40
N SER A 11 -5.43 14.58 67.68
CA SER A 11 -6.50 14.94 66.74
C SER A 11 -5.95 15.62 65.47
N ALA A 12 -4.97 16.52 65.60
CA ALA A 12 -4.32 17.15 64.46
C ALA A 12 -3.56 16.13 63.60
N LEU A 13 -2.86 15.17 64.21
CA LEU A 13 -2.16 14.11 63.49
C LEU A 13 -3.12 13.21 62.73
N ALA A 14 -4.27 12.85 63.33
CA ALA A 14 -5.31 12.06 62.68
C ALA A 14 -5.91 12.81 61.48
N VAL A 15 -6.18 14.11 61.61
CA VAL A 15 -6.69 14.95 60.51
C VAL A 15 -5.66 15.05 59.37
N ILE A 16 -4.37 15.22 59.69
CA ILE A 16 -3.29 15.24 58.69
C ILE A 16 -3.15 13.88 57.99
N LEU A 17 -3.28 12.76 58.71
CA LEU A 17 -3.27 11.41 58.13
C LEU A 17 -4.45 11.18 57.20
N ILE A 18 -5.66 11.60 57.61
CA ILE A 18 -6.87 11.51 56.78
C ILE A 18 -6.72 12.39 55.53
N LEU A 19 -6.28 13.64 55.68
CA LEU A 19 -6.00 14.53 54.55
C LEU A 19 -4.92 13.97 53.62
N GLY A 20 -3.86 13.39 54.17
CA GLY A 20 -2.80 12.73 53.42
C GLY A 20 -3.31 11.55 52.61
N LEU A 21 -4.15 10.69 53.20
CA LEU A 21 -4.80 9.57 52.52
C LEU A 21 -5.77 10.04 51.42
N VAL A 22 -6.57 11.07 51.68
CA VAL A 22 -7.50 11.65 50.69
C VAL A 22 -6.74 12.28 49.52
N VAL A 23 -5.66 13.02 49.78
CA VAL A 23 -4.82 13.62 48.73
C VAL A 23 -4.09 12.54 47.93
N PHE A 24 -3.57 11.51 48.60
CA PHE A 24 -2.91 10.38 47.96
C PHE A 24 -3.88 9.59 47.06
N ASP A 25 -5.09 9.30 47.54
CA ASP A 25 -6.10 8.58 46.77
C ASP A 25 -6.61 9.41 45.58
N ARG A 26 -6.78 10.73 45.77
CA ARG A 26 -7.13 11.66 44.68
C ARG A 26 -6.05 11.72 43.59
N ARG A 27 -4.77 11.79 43.96
CA ARG A 27 -3.64 11.77 43.01
C ARG A 27 -3.52 10.43 42.28
N ARG A 28 -3.68 9.32 43.01
CA ARG A 28 -3.68 7.96 42.45
C ARG A 28 -4.82 7.77 41.44
N ASN A 29 -6.02 8.25 41.77
CA ASN A 29 -7.16 8.20 40.87
C ASN A 29 -6.93 9.07 39.62
N GLN A 30 -6.39 10.28 39.77
CA GLN A 30 -6.00 11.13 38.62
C GLN A 30 -4.99 10.46 37.68
N TYR A 31 -3.98 9.77 38.23
CA TYR A 31 -3.03 9.00 37.42
C TYR A 31 -3.72 7.86 36.65
N LEU A 32 -4.58 7.09 37.31
CA LEU A 32 -5.33 6.00 36.67
C LEU A 32 -6.24 6.54 35.56
N VAL A 33 -6.98 7.62 35.82
CA VAL A 33 -7.83 8.30 34.83
C VAL A 33 -7.00 8.76 33.64
N LYS A 34 -5.83 9.36 33.87
CA LYS A 34 -4.93 9.78 32.77
C LYS A 34 -4.49 8.59 31.93
N ARG A 35 -4.09 7.49 32.57
CA ARG A 35 -3.66 6.25 31.88
C ARG A 35 -4.78 5.63 31.05
N VAL A 36 -6.00 5.55 31.58
CA VAL A 36 -7.13 4.96 30.82
C VAL A 36 -7.67 5.88 29.73
N LYS A 37 -7.41 7.18 29.82
CA LYS A 37 -7.76 8.16 28.78
C LYS A 37 -6.68 8.33 27.72
N ASP A 38 -5.59 7.58 27.79
CA ASP A 38 -4.53 7.65 26.80
C ASP A 38 -5.10 7.31 25.41
N PRO A 39 -4.97 8.21 24.41
CA PRO A 39 -5.43 7.93 23.06
C PRO A 39 -4.79 6.66 22.46
N GLU A 40 -3.56 6.33 22.86
CA GLU A 40 -2.81 5.17 22.36
C GLU A 40 -3.48 3.85 22.69
N ILE A 41 -4.17 3.75 23.83
CA ILE A 41 -4.89 2.52 24.22
C ILE A 41 -6.34 2.52 23.74
N SER A 42 -6.83 3.58 23.10
CA SER A 42 -8.25 3.70 22.74
C SER A 42 -8.77 2.55 21.86
N TYR A 43 -7.88 1.86 21.14
CA TYR A 43 -8.20 0.69 20.34
C TYR A 43 -8.80 -0.46 21.15
N ILE A 44 -8.40 -0.67 22.41
CA ILE A 44 -8.94 -1.77 23.24
C ILE A 44 -10.41 -1.53 23.60
N TYR A 45 -10.81 -0.26 23.76
CA TYR A 45 -12.19 0.13 23.99
C TYR A 45 -13.01 -0.06 22.73
N ARG A 46 -12.49 0.40 21.59
CA ARG A 46 -13.14 0.22 20.29
C ARG A 46 -13.40 -1.27 20.02
N ALA A 47 -12.37 -2.12 20.13
CA ALA A 47 -12.50 -3.57 19.94
C ALA A 47 -13.56 -4.19 20.87
N SER A 48 -13.59 -3.78 22.14
CA SER A 48 -14.60 -4.27 23.09
C SER A 48 -16.02 -3.85 22.73
N LEU A 49 -16.22 -2.62 22.27
CA LEU A 49 -17.53 -2.14 21.82
C LEU A 49 -17.97 -2.82 20.53
N GLU A 50 -17.05 -3.07 19.61
CA GLU A 50 -17.32 -3.79 18.34
C GLU A 50 -17.74 -5.26 18.56
N ASN A 51 -17.26 -5.88 19.64
CA ASN A 51 -17.70 -7.21 20.06
C ASN A 51 -19.14 -7.22 20.63
N LEU A 52 -19.59 -6.11 21.21
CA LEU A 52 -20.96 -5.96 21.72
C LEU A 52 -21.94 -5.51 20.64
N ASP A 53 -21.51 -4.60 19.76
CA ASP A 53 -22.28 -4.05 18.64
C ASP A 53 -21.40 -4.12 17.38
N ARG A 54 -21.80 -4.97 16.44
CA ARG A 54 -21.06 -5.17 15.17
C ARG A 54 -20.87 -3.89 14.36
N LEU A 55 -21.77 -2.92 14.54
CA LEU A 55 -21.79 -1.61 13.87
C LEU A 55 -21.37 -0.47 14.82
N ALA A 56 -20.74 -0.78 15.95
CA ALA A 56 -20.32 0.19 16.94
C ALA A 56 -19.55 1.36 16.30
N LEU A 57 -19.69 2.53 16.90
CA LEU A 57 -19.03 3.77 16.51
C LEU A 57 -19.38 4.22 15.08
N SER A 58 -20.59 3.87 14.63
CA SER A 58 -21.18 4.34 13.38
C SER A 58 -22.63 4.74 13.60
N GLN A 59 -23.19 5.55 12.70
CA GLN A 59 -24.60 5.93 12.74
C GLN A 59 -25.56 4.76 12.49
N ALA A 60 -25.04 3.63 12.00
CA ALA A 60 -25.79 2.39 11.85
C ALA A 60 -25.79 1.50 13.11
N GLY A 61 -24.94 1.79 14.11
CA GLY A 61 -24.89 1.08 15.38
C GLY A 61 -25.86 1.61 16.43
N VAL A 62 -26.10 0.79 17.46
CA VAL A 62 -26.71 1.21 18.72
C VAL A 62 -25.69 2.01 19.53
N ILE A 63 -24.44 1.56 19.55
CA ILE A 63 -23.30 2.25 20.13
C ILE A 63 -22.73 3.18 19.07
N GLN A 64 -22.98 4.49 19.15
CA GLN A 64 -22.53 5.47 18.16
C GLN A 64 -21.34 6.29 18.67
N SER A 65 -21.30 6.54 19.98
CA SER A 65 -20.18 7.18 20.66
C SER A 65 -19.99 6.59 22.05
N TYR A 66 -18.82 6.83 22.64
CA TYR A 66 -18.55 6.50 24.03
C TYR A 66 -17.73 7.60 24.71
N GLN A 67 -17.88 7.71 26.02
CA GLN A 67 -17.05 8.54 26.88
C GLN A 67 -16.68 7.75 28.15
N ILE A 68 -15.41 7.79 28.54
CA ILE A 68 -14.98 7.19 29.82
C ILE A 68 -15.55 8.06 30.95
N ASP A 69 -16.28 7.45 31.87
CA ASP A 69 -16.67 8.07 33.12
C ASP A 69 -15.47 8.12 34.07
N PRO A 70 -14.87 9.30 34.34
CA PRO A 70 -13.70 9.39 35.21
C PRO A 70 -14.00 8.98 36.65
N MET A 71 -15.26 9.12 37.10
CA MET A 71 -15.66 8.81 38.48
C MET A 71 -15.76 7.30 38.72
N SER A 72 -16.04 6.52 37.67
CA SER A 72 -16.07 5.06 37.73
C SER A 72 -14.69 4.40 37.84
N VAL A 73 -13.61 5.11 37.49
CA VAL A 73 -12.25 4.55 37.38
C VAL A 73 -11.71 4.20 38.75
N ARG A 74 -11.39 2.92 38.95
CA ARG A 74 -10.82 2.42 40.20
C ARG A 74 -9.96 1.20 40.00
N LYS A 75 -9.01 0.97 40.90
CA LYS A 75 -8.14 -0.20 40.90
C LYS A 75 -8.57 -1.15 42.03
N GLU A 76 -8.91 -2.39 41.67
CA GLU A 76 -9.34 -3.45 42.57
C GLU A 76 -8.64 -4.75 42.17
N ASP A 77 -8.02 -5.45 43.13
CA ASP A 77 -7.34 -6.74 42.92
C ASP A 77 -6.37 -6.77 41.72
N GLY A 78 -5.58 -5.69 41.58
CA GLY A 78 -4.62 -5.55 40.49
C GLY A 78 -5.24 -5.24 39.11
N LYS A 79 -6.57 -5.17 39.00
CA LYS A 79 -7.30 -4.82 37.78
C LYS A 79 -7.81 -3.38 37.85
N ILE A 80 -8.03 -2.77 36.69
CA ILE A 80 -8.65 -1.45 36.58
C ILE A 80 -10.09 -1.63 36.11
N ARG A 81 -11.05 -1.11 36.88
CA ARG A 81 -12.47 -1.08 36.49
C ARG A 81 -12.83 0.32 36.05
N LEU A 82 -13.65 0.43 35.01
CA LEU A 82 -14.21 1.70 34.54
C LEU A 82 -15.53 1.47 33.80
N ALA A 83 -16.32 2.52 33.63
CA ALA A 83 -17.53 2.55 32.83
C ALA A 83 -17.34 3.46 31.61
N LEU A 84 -17.89 3.02 30.48
CA LEU A 84 -18.06 3.82 29.28
C LEU A 84 -19.53 4.24 29.18
N HIS A 85 -19.82 5.54 29.22
CA HIS A 85 -21.15 6.07 28.87
C HIS A 85 -21.33 6.04 27.36
N ILE A 86 -22.41 5.45 26.90
CA ILE A 86 -22.71 5.26 25.48
C ILE A 86 -23.67 6.35 25.02
N ASN A 87 -23.39 6.99 23.88
CA ASN A 87 -24.23 8.03 23.29
C ASN A 87 -24.62 9.14 24.29
N HIS A 88 -23.69 9.52 25.18
CA HIS A 88 -23.92 10.50 26.26
C HIS A 88 -25.06 10.14 27.23
N SER A 89 -25.40 8.84 27.36
CA SER A 89 -26.41 8.34 28.30
C SER A 89 -25.75 7.70 29.51
N TYR A 90 -26.27 8.04 30.70
CA TYR A 90 -25.90 7.37 31.96
C TYR A 90 -26.57 5.99 32.09
N ASP A 91 -27.77 5.81 31.52
CA ASP A 91 -28.48 4.53 31.56
C ASP A 91 -27.85 3.47 30.65
N LYS A 92 -27.26 3.91 29.52
CA LYS A 92 -26.56 3.03 28.57
C LYS A 92 -25.06 3.10 28.83
N GLN A 93 -24.53 2.08 29.48
CA GLN A 93 -23.11 2.00 29.81
C GLN A 93 -22.50 0.62 29.52
N VAL A 94 -21.19 0.59 29.34
CA VAL A 94 -20.39 -0.64 29.29
C VAL A 94 -19.37 -0.61 30.41
N ASN A 95 -19.50 -1.53 31.37
CA ASN A 95 -18.55 -1.70 32.45
C ASN A 95 -17.38 -2.58 31.98
N LEU A 96 -16.18 -2.02 32.00
CA LEU A 96 -14.95 -2.68 31.58
C LEU A 96 -14.09 -3.08 32.77
N VAL A 97 -13.45 -4.24 32.64
CA VAL A 97 -12.35 -4.67 33.51
C VAL A 97 -11.11 -4.80 32.65
N LEU A 98 -10.06 -4.09 33.04
CA LEU A 98 -8.77 -4.04 32.37
C LEU A 98 -7.71 -4.77 33.20
N LYS A 99 -6.80 -5.44 32.53
CA LYS A 99 -5.61 -6.06 33.12
C LYS A 99 -4.35 -5.48 32.47
N SER A 100 -3.33 -5.22 33.28
CA SER A 100 -1.99 -4.88 32.82
C SER A 100 -1.19 -6.17 32.63
N ASP A 101 -0.46 -6.29 31.53
CA ASP A 101 0.56 -7.33 31.38
C ASP A 101 1.87 -6.96 32.12
N ALA A 102 2.92 -7.78 31.91
CA ALA A 102 4.23 -7.59 32.53
C ALA A 102 4.96 -6.32 32.05
N TYR A 103 4.62 -5.80 30.87
CA TYR A 103 5.23 -4.61 30.27
C TYR A 103 4.46 -3.32 30.58
N GLY A 104 3.25 -3.45 31.14
CA GLY A 104 2.40 -2.31 31.48
C GLY A 104 1.29 -2.07 30.46
N ASP A 105 1.13 -2.91 29.45
CA ASP A 105 0.12 -2.75 28.43
C ASP A 105 -1.25 -3.22 28.94
N LEU A 106 -2.27 -2.43 28.62
CA LEU A 106 -3.63 -2.66 29.08
C LEU A 106 -4.44 -3.47 28.06
N SER A 107 -5.16 -4.46 28.54
CA SER A 107 -6.13 -5.23 27.77
C SER A 107 -7.47 -5.32 28.49
N VAL A 108 -8.57 -5.32 27.74
CA VAL A 108 -9.91 -5.55 28.29
C VAL A 108 -10.10 -7.05 28.47
N VAL A 109 -10.37 -7.47 29.71
CA VAL A 109 -10.63 -8.88 30.06
C VAL A 109 -12.11 -9.16 30.30
N GLN A 110 -12.92 -8.11 30.49
CA GLN A 110 -14.37 -8.23 30.63
C GLN A 110 -15.04 -6.94 30.15
N ALA A 111 -16.15 -7.08 29.44
CA ALA A 111 -17.03 -5.99 29.04
C ALA A 111 -18.49 -6.37 29.30
N THR A 112 -19.16 -5.64 30.20
CA THR A 112 -20.53 -5.93 30.63
C THR A 112 -21.44 -4.75 30.30
N PRO A 113 -22.36 -4.87 29.33
CA PRO A 113 -23.33 -3.82 29.04
C PRO A 113 -24.40 -3.71 30.14
N SER A 114 -24.86 -2.50 30.41
CA SER A 114 -26.07 -2.22 31.21
C SER A 114 -27.32 -2.82 30.59
N ASP A 115 -28.37 -3.03 31.38
CA ASP A 115 -29.62 -3.61 30.87
C ASP A 115 -30.31 -2.72 29.83
N ALA A 116 -30.30 -1.39 29.99
CA ALA A 116 -30.83 -0.48 28.98
C ALA A 116 -30.08 -0.58 27.63
N LEU A 117 -28.77 -0.82 27.67
CA LEU A 117 -27.97 -1.06 26.46
C LEU A 117 -28.28 -2.44 25.86
N LYS A 118 -28.44 -3.49 26.68
CA LYS A 118 -28.84 -4.82 26.19
C LYS A 118 -30.17 -4.76 25.45
N VAL A 119 -31.17 -4.09 26.02
CA VAL A 119 -32.49 -3.89 25.40
C VAL A 119 -32.34 -3.22 24.04
N ALA A 120 -31.55 -2.16 23.95
CA ALA A 120 -31.30 -1.46 22.68
C ALA A 120 -30.57 -2.35 21.65
N LEU A 121 -29.64 -3.20 22.10
CA LEU A 121 -28.95 -4.16 21.22
C LEU A 121 -29.85 -5.29 20.73
N THR A 122 -30.92 -5.61 21.45
CA THR A 122 -31.91 -6.64 21.06
C THR A 122 -33.16 -6.07 20.40
N ASP A 123 -33.22 -4.75 20.19
CA ASP A 123 -34.36 -4.07 19.57
C ASP A 123 -34.65 -4.62 18.17
N GLU A 124 -35.94 -4.82 17.85
CA GLU A 124 -36.37 -5.46 16.61
C GLU A 124 -35.92 -4.68 15.37
N VAL A 125 -35.94 -3.34 15.41
CA VAL A 125 -35.54 -2.49 14.28
C VAL A 125 -34.04 -2.63 14.03
N TYR A 126 -33.24 -2.67 15.10
CA TYR A 126 -31.79 -2.89 14.98
C TYR A 126 -31.46 -4.31 14.50
N GLN A 127 -32.16 -5.34 15.00
CA GLN A 127 -31.97 -6.72 14.54
C GLN A 127 -32.34 -6.90 13.05
N LYS A 128 -33.42 -6.27 12.57
CA LYS A 128 -33.76 -6.24 11.14
C LYS A 128 -32.67 -5.57 10.30
N ARG A 129 -32.03 -4.52 10.82
CA ARG A 129 -30.89 -3.87 10.17
C ARG A 129 -29.68 -4.79 10.03
N LEU A 130 -29.33 -5.52 11.09
CA LEU A 130 -28.26 -6.51 11.06
C LEU A 130 -28.57 -7.63 10.06
N ALA A 131 -29.82 -8.10 10.01
CA ALA A 131 -30.26 -9.11 9.05
C ALA A 131 -30.12 -8.62 7.61
N LEU A 132 -30.54 -7.38 7.31
CA LEU A 132 -30.36 -6.77 5.98
C LEU A 132 -28.87 -6.70 5.58
N ILE A 133 -28.00 -6.26 6.49
CA ILE A 133 -26.56 -6.17 6.25
C ILE A 133 -25.97 -7.56 5.97
N SER A 134 -26.37 -8.58 6.75
CA SER A 134 -25.94 -9.96 6.51
C SER A 134 -26.42 -10.46 5.15
N GLN A 135 -27.68 -10.23 4.80
CA GLN A 135 -28.25 -10.65 3.52
C GLN A 135 -27.49 -10.05 2.33
N LYS A 136 -27.08 -8.77 2.42
CA LYS A 136 -26.28 -8.12 1.39
C LYS A 136 -24.88 -8.73 1.26
N ALA A 137 -24.24 -9.07 2.39
CA ALA A 137 -22.97 -9.79 2.36
C ALA A 137 -23.12 -11.20 1.74
N ASP A 138 -24.17 -11.94 2.10
CA ASP A 138 -24.47 -13.27 1.56
C ASP A 138 -24.73 -13.22 0.05
N ALA A 139 -25.41 -12.18 -0.44
CA ALA A 139 -25.63 -11.98 -1.87
C ALA A 139 -24.33 -11.76 -2.64
N ILE A 140 -23.38 -10.99 -2.07
CA ILE A 140 -22.04 -10.80 -2.67
C ILE A 140 -21.26 -12.12 -2.65
N ILE A 141 -21.22 -12.81 -1.51
CA ILE A 141 -20.55 -14.12 -1.38
C ILE A 141 -21.05 -15.10 -2.44
N SER A 142 -22.38 -15.22 -2.58
CA SER A 142 -22.96 -16.14 -3.55
C SER A 142 -22.71 -15.73 -5.00
N ARG A 143 -22.69 -14.43 -5.31
CA ARG A 143 -22.51 -13.92 -6.68
C ARG A 143 -21.04 -13.98 -7.12
N ASP A 144 -20.13 -13.60 -6.23
CA ASP A 144 -18.71 -13.40 -6.50
C ASP A 144 -17.84 -14.55 -5.98
N HIS A 145 -18.46 -15.63 -5.52
CA HIS A 145 -17.76 -16.84 -5.05
C HIS A 145 -16.71 -16.60 -3.96
N TRP A 146 -16.82 -15.51 -3.20
CA TRP A 146 -16.04 -15.31 -1.98
C TRP A 146 -16.42 -16.34 -0.92
N ASP A 147 -15.50 -16.66 -0.02
CA ASP A 147 -15.83 -17.48 1.15
C ASP A 147 -16.58 -16.68 2.23
N GLN A 148 -17.04 -17.39 3.27
CA GLN A 148 -17.77 -16.78 4.39
C GLN A 148 -16.89 -15.86 5.27
N ALA A 149 -15.56 -15.94 5.17
CA ALA A 149 -14.64 -15.16 5.99
C ALA A 149 -14.63 -13.67 5.63
N ILE A 150 -15.22 -13.27 4.49
CA ILE A 150 -15.37 -11.85 4.14
C ILE A 150 -16.45 -11.13 4.96
N LYS A 151 -17.34 -11.84 5.67
CA LYS A 151 -18.47 -11.23 6.41
C LYS A 151 -18.04 -10.15 7.40
N PRO A 152 -17.05 -10.37 8.30
CA PRO A 152 -16.55 -9.33 9.18
C PRO A 152 -15.99 -8.13 8.42
N ALA A 153 -15.30 -8.35 7.29
CA ALA A 153 -14.77 -7.27 6.45
C ALA A 153 -15.90 -6.44 5.83
N TYR A 154 -16.98 -7.08 5.33
CA TYR A 154 -18.18 -6.39 4.85
C TYR A 154 -18.78 -5.48 5.94
N VAL A 155 -18.97 -6.02 7.15
CA VAL A 155 -19.50 -5.24 8.29
C VAL A 155 -18.57 -4.09 8.65
N ALA A 156 -17.25 -4.30 8.63
CA ALA A 156 -16.26 -3.25 8.87
C ALA A 156 -16.34 -2.13 7.82
N GLN A 157 -16.60 -2.45 6.54
CA GLN A 157 -16.83 -1.46 5.49
C GLN A 157 -18.11 -0.66 5.72
N VAL A 158 -19.22 -1.33 6.07
CA VAL A 158 -20.48 -0.66 6.45
C VAL A 158 -20.22 0.31 7.60
N ARG A 159 -19.61 -0.17 8.68
CA ARG A 159 -19.28 0.64 9.85
C ARG A 159 -18.42 1.84 9.49
N SER A 160 -17.35 1.63 8.70
CA SER A 160 -16.42 2.69 8.30
C SER A 160 -17.13 3.80 7.52
N LYS A 161 -17.91 3.44 6.49
CA LYS A 161 -18.65 4.40 5.66
C LYS A 161 -19.80 5.06 6.44
N MET A 162 -20.40 4.36 7.40
CA MET A 162 -21.45 4.88 8.27
C MET A 162 -20.95 5.76 9.43
N LYS A 163 -19.64 6.01 9.58
CA LYS A 163 -19.09 6.88 10.64
C LYS A 163 -19.50 8.36 10.51
N LYS A 164 -19.62 8.86 9.27
CA LYS A 164 -19.78 10.29 8.97
C LYS A 164 -21.03 10.61 8.12
N THR A 165 -21.98 9.69 8.07
CA THR A 165 -23.23 9.85 7.32
C THR A 165 -24.40 9.42 8.19
N SER A 166 -25.61 9.86 7.86
CA SER A 166 -26.83 9.58 8.63
C SER A 166 -27.44 8.21 8.31
N LEU A 167 -28.25 7.68 9.22
CA LEU A 167 -28.84 6.34 9.11
C LEU A 167 -29.73 6.15 7.87
N ASP A 168 -30.42 7.19 7.42
CA ASP A 168 -31.24 7.18 6.19
C ASP A 168 -30.41 6.88 4.93
N GLN A 169 -29.10 7.11 4.97
CA GLN A 169 -28.18 6.79 3.88
C GLN A 169 -27.72 5.32 3.88
N LEU A 170 -28.18 4.47 4.81
CA LEU A 170 -27.74 3.08 4.92
C LEU A 170 -27.89 2.31 3.61
N ASN A 171 -29.05 2.39 2.95
CA ASN A 171 -29.28 1.68 1.69
C ASN A 171 -28.33 2.13 0.58
N LYS A 172 -28.06 3.43 0.50
CA LYS A 172 -27.07 3.98 -0.43
C LYS A 172 -25.68 3.45 -0.10
N THR A 173 -25.27 3.45 1.17
CA THR A 173 -23.98 2.90 1.60
C THR A 173 -23.83 1.42 1.25
N LEU A 174 -24.89 0.61 1.42
CA LEU A 174 -24.86 -0.81 1.06
C LEU A 174 -24.72 -1.00 -0.46
N ASN A 175 -25.37 -0.16 -1.27
CA ASN A 175 -25.22 -0.17 -2.72
C ASN A 175 -23.82 0.30 -3.17
N ASP A 176 -23.26 1.31 -2.51
CA ASP A 176 -21.90 1.79 -2.78
C ASP A 176 -20.87 0.67 -2.48
N ILE A 177 -21.06 -0.09 -1.39
CA ILE A 177 -20.21 -1.26 -1.06
C ILE A 177 -20.38 -2.37 -2.11
N ASP A 178 -21.61 -2.68 -2.53
CA ASP A 178 -21.85 -3.67 -3.60
C ASP A 178 -21.19 -3.30 -4.93
N GLN A 179 -21.18 -2.00 -5.26
CA GLN A 179 -20.51 -1.51 -6.45
C GLN A 179 -18.99 -1.57 -6.31
N GLU A 180 -18.44 -1.14 -5.17
CA GLU A 180 -17.00 -1.21 -4.90
C GLU A 180 -16.51 -2.67 -4.87
N SER A 181 -17.32 -3.63 -4.44
CA SER A 181 -16.97 -5.05 -4.48
C SER A 181 -16.81 -5.61 -5.90
N LYS A 182 -17.20 -4.86 -6.93
CA LYS A 182 -17.03 -5.19 -8.36
C LYS A 182 -15.88 -4.41 -9.01
N GLU A 183 -15.13 -3.66 -8.22
CA GLU A 183 -13.99 -2.88 -8.65
C GLU A 183 -12.72 -3.45 -8.04
N VAL A 184 -11.92 -4.17 -8.83
CA VAL A 184 -10.69 -4.81 -8.37
C VAL A 184 -9.75 -3.75 -7.80
N GLY A 185 -9.36 -3.95 -6.54
CA GLY A 185 -8.49 -3.04 -5.79
C GLY A 185 -9.16 -1.79 -5.22
N SER A 186 -10.50 -1.69 -5.22
CA SER A 186 -11.21 -0.76 -4.33
C SER A 186 -10.98 -1.12 -2.86
N ASP A 187 -11.25 -0.20 -1.93
CA ASP A 187 -11.12 -0.47 -0.48
C ASP A 187 -11.96 -1.68 -0.05
N THR A 188 -13.18 -1.80 -0.58
CA THR A 188 -14.07 -2.93 -0.30
C THR A 188 -13.53 -4.24 -0.88
N TYR A 189 -13.12 -4.25 -2.14
CA TYR A 189 -12.58 -5.45 -2.80
C TYR A 189 -11.28 -5.90 -2.12
N ALA A 190 -10.38 -4.97 -1.80
CA ALA A 190 -9.13 -5.24 -1.11
C ALA A 190 -9.37 -5.85 0.28
N ALA A 191 -10.36 -5.33 1.02
CA ALA A 191 -10.74 -5.89 2.31
C ALA A 191 -11.29 -7.32 2.18
N PHE A 192 -12.04 -7.63 1.11
CA PHE A 192 -12.53 -8.99 0.87
C PHE A 192 -11.40 -9.94 0.48
N PHE A 193 -10.51 -9.49 -0.42
CA PHE A 193 -9.33 -10.26 -0.81
C PHE A 193 -8.44 -10.60 0.40
N GLN A 194 -8.22 -9.63 1.30
CA GLN A 194 -7.42 -9.83 2.51
C GLN A 194 -8.13 -10.73 3.53
N ALA A 195 -9.44 -10.60 3.70
CA ALA A 195 -10.20 -11.36 4.69
C ALA A 195 -10.50 -12.81 4.25
N SER A 196 -10.53 -13.07 2.94
CA SER A 196 -10.78 -14.40 2.40
C SER A 196 -9.71 -15.41 2.85
N GLN A 197 -10.20 -16.57 3.27
CA GLN A 197 -9.42 -17.75 3.68
C GLN A 197 -9.29 -18.80 2.57
N LEU A 198 -9.80 -18.53 1.37
CA LEU A 198 -9.51 -19.33 0.19
C LEU A 198 -7.98 -19.50 0.04
N PRO A 199 -7.52 -20.66 -0.46
CA PRO A 199 -6.12 -20.85 -0.85
C PRO A 199 -5.66 -19.71 -1.76
N ASN A 200 -4.39 -19.29 -1.64
CA ASN A 200 -3.87 -18.15 -2.41
C ASN A 200 -4.04 -18.35 -3.93
N HIS A 201 -3.81 -19.57 -4.41
CA HIS A 201 -4.04 -19.92 -5.82
C HIS A 201 -5.50 -19.61 -6.24
N ASP A 202 -6.48 -20.09 -5.48
CA ASP A 202 -7.90 -19.85 -5.75
C ASP A 202 -8.27 -18.37 -5.65
N LYS A 203 -7.74 -17.63 -4.66
CA LYS A 203 -7.96 -16.16 -4.55
C LYS A 203 -7.44 -15.42 -5.77
N LEU A 204 -6.25 -15.78 -6.25
CA LEU A 204 -5.65 -15.18 -7.44
C LEU A 204 -6.46 -15.51 -8.69
N ASN A 205 -6.88 -16.77 -8.85
CA ASN A 205 -7.74 -17.18 -9.95
C ASN A 205 -9.10 -16.45 -9.90
N LEU A 206 -9.68 -16.26 -8.72
CA LEU A 206 -10.93 -15.54 -8.56
C LEU A 206 -10.83 -14.08 -9.06
N VAL A 207 -9.70 -13.39 -8.85
CA VAL A 207 -9.46 -12.07 -9.46
C VAL A 207 -9.47 -12.15 -10.99
N MET A 208 -8.84 -13.18 -11.57
CA MET A 208 -8.81 -13.39 -13.02
C MET A 208 -10.22 -13.67 -13.58
N GLU A 209 -11.03 -14.47 -12.88
CA GLU A 209 -12.41 -14.79 -13.23
C GLU A 209 -13.34 -13.58 -13.13
N HIS A 210 -13.24 -12.82 -12.04
CA HIS A 210 -13.98 -11.57 -11.86
C HIS A 210 -13.73 -10.59 -13.01
N MET A 211 -12.48 -10.41 -13.40
CA MET A 211 -12.12 -9.56 -14.53
C MET A 211 -12.39 -10.20 -15.90
N GLN A 212 -12.82 -11.47 -15.91
CA GLN A 212 -13.08 -12.29 -17.09
C GLN A 212 -11.89 -12.26 -18.05
N VAL A 213 -10.68 -12.40 -17.52
CA VAL A 213 -9.46 -12.33 -18.34
C VAL A 213 -9.34 -13.56 -19.23
N TYR A 214 -8.77 -13.37 -20.41
CA TYR A 214 -8.38 -14.48 -21.27
C TYR A 214 -7.10 -14.14 -22.02
N VAL A 215 -6.29 -15.16 -22.30
CA VAL A 215 -5.09 -15.03 -23.13
C VAL A 215 -5.46 -15.36 -24.57
N ASP A 216 -5.29 -14.43 -25.49
CA ASP A 216 -5.61 -14.65 -26.89
C ASP A 216 -4.52 -15.44 -27.64
N LYS A 217 -4.76 -15.75 -28.92
CA LYS A 217 -3.84 -16.52 -29.77
C LYS A 217 -2.46 -15.89 -29.97
N TYR A 218 -2.29 -14.61 -29.64
CA TYR A 218 -1.01 -13.89 -29.71
C TYR A 218 -0.38 -13.74 -28.32
N GLN A 219 -0.85 -14.50 -27.34
CA GLN A 219 -0.38 -14.47 -25.96
C GLN A 219 -0.56 -13.09 -25.31
N PHE A 220 -1.59 -12.36 -25.73
CA PHE A 220 -1.97 -11.10 -25.12
C PHE A 220 -3.10 -11.35 -24.13
N LEU A 221 -2.94 -10.90 -22.88
CA LEU A 221 -4.02 -10.97 -21.89
C LEU A 221 -5.02 -9.85 -22.15
N GLN A 222 -6.26 -10.22 -22.46
CA GLN A 222 -7.38 -9.31 -22.64
C GLN A 222 -8.22 -9.30 -21.37
N LEU A 223 -8.76 -8.13 -21.01
CA LEU A 223 -9.81 -8.04 -20.00
C LEU A 223 -11.17 -8.30 -20.65
N GLY A 224 -12.03 -9.11 -20.00
CA GLY A 224 -13.35 -9.41 -20.53
C GLY A 224 -14.25 -8.17 -20.58
N LYS A 225 -15.14 -8.07 -21.57
CA LYS A 225 -15.97 -6.86 -21.78
C LYS A 225 -16.91 -6.59 -20.62
N SER A 226 -17.49 -7.64 -20.04
CA SER A 226 -18.44 -7.59 -18.92
C SER A 226 -17.80 -7.91 -17.58
N GLY A 227 -16.50 -8.23 -17.56
CA GLY A 227 -15.76 -8.49 -16.32
C GLY A 227 -15.50 -7.21 -15.54
N TYR A 228 -15.20 -7.40 -14.26
CA TYR A 228 -14.81 -6.35 -13.33
C TYR A 228 -13.61 -5.57 -13.87
N LYS A 229 -13.52 -4.32 -13.44
CA LYS A 229 -12.44 -3.40 -13.82
C LYS A 229 -11.66 -3.02 -12.58
N PHE A 230 -10.42 -2.58 -12.78
CA PHE A 230 -9.71 -1.91 -11.70
C PHE A 230 -10.53 -0.72 -11.22
N SER A 231 -10.53 -0.50 -9.90
CA SER A 231 -11.09 0.74 -9.36
C SER A 231 -10.33 1.93 -9.94
N LYS A 232 -11.06 2.98 -10.31
CA LYS A 232 -10.43 4.25 -10.76
C LYS A 232 -9.60 4.90 -9.65
N LYS A 233 -9.83 4.50 -8.40
CA LYS A 233 -9.11 4.95 -7.20
C LYS A 233 -7.93 4.03 -6.84
N LEU A 234 -7.70 2.94 -7.58
CA LEU A 234 -6.59 2.03 -7.32
C LEU A 234 -5.27 2.73 -7.65
N GLU A 235 -4.60 3.18 -6.60
CA GLU A 235 -3.35 3.93 -6.69
C GLU A 235 -2.10 3.04 -6.64
N PRO A 236 -0.94 3.52 -7.14
CA PRO A 236 0.29 2.72 -7.23
C PRO A 236 0.77 2.12 -5.90
N THR A 237 0.46 2.74 -4.76
CA THR A 237 0.83 2.24 -3.42
C THR A 237 -0.35 1.70 -2.63
N SER A 238 -1.44 1.31 -3.31
CA SER A 238 -2.59 0.71 -2.66
C SER A 238 -2.22 -0.59 -1.92
N PRO A 239 -2.74 -0.82 -0.71
CA PRO A 239 -2.56 -2.09 0.02
C PRO A 239 -3.01 -3.32 -0.77
N PHE A 240 -3.97 -3.18 -1.69
CA PHE A 240 -4.43 -4.28 -2.54
C PHE A 240 -3.26 -4.93 -3.28
N TYR A 241 -2.37 -4.13 -3.86
CA TYR A 241 -1.23 -4.65 -4.60
C TYR A 241 -0.28 -5.45 -3.71
N SER A 242 -0.14 -5.06 -2.44
CA SER A 242 0.68 -5.77 -1.48
C SER A 242 0.10 -7.14 -1.17
N TYR A 243 -1.19 -7.23 -0.82
CA TYR A 243 -1.85 -8.51 -0.57
C TYR A 243 -1.86 -9.41 -1.81
N PHE A 244 -2.12 -8.83 -2.98
CA PHE A 244 -2.13 -9.57 -4.24
C PHE A 244 -0.75 -10.14 -4.57
N ARG A 245 0.31 -9.32 -4.41
CA ARG A 245 1.70 -9.74 -4.59
C ARG A 245 2.10 -10.84 -3.62
N GLU A 246 1.77 -10.72 -2.34
CA GLU A 246 2.10 -11.73 -1.34
C GLU A 246 1.45 -13.07 -1.67
N ALA A 247 0.16 -13.08 -2.03
CA ALA A 247 -0.50 -14.30 -2.46
C ALA A 247 0.23 -14.96 -3.65
N ILE A 248 0.77 -14.19 -4.60
CA ILE A 248 1.56 -14.71 -5.73
C ILE A 248 2.89 -15.29 -5.24
N MET A 249 3.62 -14.54 -4.40
CA MET A 249 4.90 -14.98 -3.87
C MET A 249 4.78 -16.26 -3.05
N GLU A 250 3.71 -16.39 -2.26
CA GLU A 250 3.43 -17.59 -1.48
C GLU A 250 2.95 -18.76 -2.35
N THR A 251 2.32 -18.50 -3.50
CA THR A 251 1.83 -19.55 -4.41
C THR A 251 2.97 -20.11 -5.28
N TYR A 252 3.82 -19.25 -5.84
CA TYR A 252 4.81 -19.61 -6.86
C TYR A 252 6.24 -19.53 -6.32
N GLN A 253 6.59 -20.42 -5.39
CA GLN A 253 7.89 -20.42 -4.70
C GLN A 253 8.98 -21.22 -5.42
N THR A 254 8.62 -21.92 -6.50
CA THR A 254 9.54 -22.80 -7.24
C THR A 254 10.38 -22.03 -8.26
N ASP A 255 11.44 -22.65 -8.78
CA ASP A 255 12.26 -22.08 -9.86
C ASP A 255 11.49 -21.92 -11.19
N LEU A 256 10.35 -22.59 -11.35
CA LEU A 256 9.44 -22.39 -12.49
C LEU A 256 8.65 -21.09 -12.35
N GLY A 257 8.46 -20.60 -11.13
CA GLY A 257 7.73 -19.37 -10.82
C GLY A 257 6.36 -19.34 -11.50
N LEU A 258 6.08 -18.24 -12.21
CA LEU A 258 4.83 -18.04 -12.94
C LEU A 258 4.66 -18.98 -14.16
N GLY A 259 5.68 -19.76 -14.51
CA GLY A 259 5.59 -20.78 -15.57
C GLY A 259 5.00 -22.11 -15.11
N GLU A 260 4.67 -22.25 -13.83
CA GLU A 260 4.20 -23.50 -13.24
C GLU A 260 2.84 -23.95 -13.79
N ASP A 261 1.92 -23.02 -14.05
CA ASP A 261 0.57 -23.33 -14.54
C ASP A 261 -0.07 -22.19 -15.37
N GLU A 262 -1.29 -22.44 -15.86
CA GLU A 262 -2.04 -21.46 -16.68
C GLU A 262 -2.33 -20.17 -15.91
N LEU A 263 -2.60 -20.26 -14.60
CA LEU A 263 -2.84 -19.09 -13.76
C LEU A 263 -1.58 -18.24 -13.68
N GLY A 264 -0.41 -18.84 -13.49
CA GLY A 264 0.87 -18.15 -13.45
C GLY A 264 1.14 -17.41 -14.76
N ILE A 265 0.85 -18.03 -15.90
CA ILE A 265 0.96 -17.39 -17.21
C ILE A 265 0.02 -16.18 -17.33
N LYS A 266 -1.22 -16.28 -16.85
CA LYS A 266 -2.16 -15.15 -16.80
C LYS A 266 -1.61 -14.04 -15.91
N LEU A 267 -1.15 -14.38 -14.70
CA LEU A 267 -0.60 -13.42 -13.74
C LEU A 267 0.63 -12.70 -14.28
N HIS A 268 1.54 -13.40 -14.97
CA HIS A 268 2.69 -12.82 -15.67
C HIS A 268 2.25 -11.72 -16.64
N LEU A 269 1.29 -12.04 -17.52
CA LEU A 269 0.77 -11.11 -18.52
C LEU A 269 -0.07 -9.98 -17.89
N PHE A 270 -0.71 -10.25 -16.75
CA PHE A 270 -1.53 -9.28 -16.03
C PHE A 270 -0.72 -8.10 -15.46
N ARG A 271 0.59 -8.28 -15.22
CA ARG A 271 1.51 -7.22 -14.73
C ARG A 271 1.48 -5.97 -15.62
N SER A 272 1.30 -6.15 -16.93
CA SER A 272 1.16 -5.04 -17.88
C SER A 272 -0.11 -4.21 -17.63
N TRP A 273 -1.23 -4.83 -17.26
CA TRP A 273 -2.46 -4.10 -16.94
C TRP A 273 -2.36 -3.36 -15.60
N ILE A 274 -1.58 -3.87 -14.65
CA ILE A 274 -1.24 -3.16 -13.40
C ILE A 274 -0.41 -1.91 -13.69
N ASP A 275 0.58 -2.01 -14.58
CA ASP A 275 1.38 -0.88 -15.05
C ASP A 275 0.47 0.21 -15.67
N LYS A 276 -0.42 -0.20 -16.59
CA LYS A 276 -1.40 0.69 -17.20
C LYS A 276 -2.22 1.45 -16.16
N GLN A 277 -2.80 0.73 -15.21
CA GLN A 277 -3.63 1.31 -14.15
C GLN A 277 -2.84 2.32 -13.32
N SER A 278 -1.59 1.99 -12.98
CA SER A 278 -0.72 2.85 -12.19
C SER A 278 -0.38 4.15 -12.93
N MET A 279 -0.02 4.06 -14.22
CA MET A 279 0.23 5.24 -15.05
C MET A 279 -1.04 6.10 -15.23
N ASP A 280 -2.18 5.47 -15.54
CA ASP A 280 -3.45 6.18 -15.73
C ASP A 280 -3.88 6.91 -14.46
N TYR A 281 -3.67 6.29 -13.29
CA TYR A 281 -3.94 6.92 -12.01
C TYR A 281 -3.09 8.18 -11.80
N ILE A 282 -1.77 8.10 -12.03
CA ILE A 282 -0.88 9.26 -11.92
C ILE A 282 -1.29 10.36 -12.91
N ARG A 283 -1.53 10.00 -14.16
CA ARG A 283 -1.89 10.94 -15.24
C ARG A 283 -3.18 11.68 -14.96
N THR A 284 -4.16 11.00 -14.35
CA THR A 284 -5.52 11.52 -14.10
C THR A 284 -5.60 12.34 -12.82
N ASN A 285 -4.96 11.89 -11.74
CA ASN A 285 -5.20 12.44 -10.40
C ASN A 285 -4.19 13.52 -9.99
N TYR A 286 -3.06 13.65 -10.68
CA TYR A 286 -2.01 14.61 -10.32
C TYR A 286 -1.76 15.63 -11.42
N LYS A 287 -1.49 16.87 -10.99
CA LYS A 287 -1.15 17.99 -11.89
C LYS A 287 0.37 18.04 -12.10
N GLY A 288 0.79 18.37 -13.31
CA GLY A 288 2.20 18.46 -13.72
C GLY A 288 2.31 18.70 -15.23
N LYS A 289 3.44 19.25 -15.69
CA LYS A 289 3.67 19.48 -17.14
C LYS A 289 4.01 18.18 -17.85
N THR A 290 4.73 17.30 -17.17
CA THR A 290 5.16 15.98 -17.65
C THR A 290 4.61 14.85 -16.77
N ASP A 291 4.71 13.60 -17.21
CA ASP A 291 4.32 12.44 -16.39
C ASP A 291 5.22 12.32 -15.14
N LEU A 292 6.52 12.65 -15.27
CA LEU A 292 7.45 12.73 -14.15
C LEU A 292 7.00 13.74 -13.11
N ASP A 293 6.61 14.96 -13.50
CA ASP A 293 6.13 15.97 -12.55
C ASP A 293 4.93 15.47 -11.75
N LYS A 294 4.02 14.75 -12.41
CA LYS A 294 2.84 14.15 -11.78
C LYS A 294 3.23 13.03 -10.80
N LEU A 295 4.20 12.18 -11.17
CA LEU A 295 4.75 11.15 -10.29
C LEU A 295 5.44 11.76 -9.05
N LEU A 296 6.20 12.85 -9.22
CA LEU A 296 6.83 13.57 -8.12
C LEU A 296 5.79 14.22 -7.20
N ALA A 297 4.71 14.77 -7.76
CA ALA A 297 3.58 15.29 -6.98
C ALA A 297 2.89 14.17 -6.16
N TYR A 298 2.69 12.99 -6.75
CA TYR A 298 2.18 11.80 -6.05
C TYR A 298 3.10 11.39 -4.91
N SER A 299 4.41 11.27 -5.18
CA SER A 299 5.39 10.88 -4.17
C SER A 299 5.39 11.83 -2.97
N LYS A 300 5.28 13.15 -3.23
CA LYS A 300 5.19 14.17 -2.18
C LYS A 300 3.90 14.06 -1.36
N ASP A 301 2.76 13.92 -2.02
CA ASP A 301 1.44 13.78 -1.38
C ASP A 301 1.38 12.54 -0.47
N LYS A 302 1.87 11.40 -0.99
CA LYS A 302 1.92 10.12 -0.26
C LYS A 302 3.08 9.99 0.71
N LYS A 303 4.00 10.98 0.74
CA LYS A 303 5.20 11.00 1.58
C LYS A 303 6.07 9.75 1.39
N ILE A 304 6.17 9.27 0.16
CA ILE A 304 6.98 8.09 -0.19
C ILE A 304 8.28 8.53 -0.85
N LYS A 305 9.37 7.80 -0.59
CA LYS A 305 10.63 7.95 -1.33
C LYS A 305 10.59 7.11 -2.60
N LEU A 306 11.17 7.64 -3.66
CA LEU A 306 11.33 6.96 -4.95
C LEU A 306 12.69 6.29 -5.01
N ASP A 307 12.76 5.11 -5.62
CA ASP A 307 14.01 4.40 -5.89
C ASP A 307 14.46 4.59 -7.33
N TYR A 308 15.68 5.06 -7.49
CA TYR A 308 16.37 5.28 -8.77
C TYR A 308 17.52 4.27 -8.98
N THR A 309 17.71 3.34 -8.05
CA THR A 309 18.93 2.54 -7.94
C THR A 309 18.90 1.24 -8.73
N THR A 310 17.74 0.77 -9.19
CA THR A 310 17.63 -0.45 -10.01
C THR A 310 17.99 -0.19 -11.47
N GLY A 311 18.61 -1.20 -12.11
CA GLY A 311 19.19 -1.05 -13.45
C GLY A 311 18.15 -0.78 -14.53
N ALA A 312 18.40 0.16 -15.43
CA ALA A 312 17.48 0.52 -16.52
C ALA A 312 17.89 -0.01 -17.90
N SER A 313 18.89 -0.91 -17.98
CA SER A 313 19.51 -1.33 -19.25
C SER A 313 18.55 -2.01 -20.21
N TYR A 314 17.59 -2.79 -19.71
CA TYR A 314 16.59 -3.47 -20.53
C TYR A 314 15.50 -2.53 -21.07
N HIS A 315 15.52 -1.27 -20.63
CA HIS A 315 14.57 -0.20 -21.00
C HIS A 315 15.24 0.92 -21.82
N ASN A 316 16.41 0.63 -22.37
CA ASN A 316 17.21 1.51 -23.20
C ASN A 316 17.74 0.73 -24.40
N ARG A 317 16.82 0.16 -25.18
CA ARG A 317 17.14 -0.64 -26.36
C ARG A 317 17.27 0.25 -27.58
N SER A 318 18.04 -0.21 -28.56
CA SER A 318 18.24 0.48 -29.83
C SER A 318 18.10 -0.49 -31.01
N LEU A 319 17.69 0.01 -32.18
CA LEU A 319 17.68 -0.76 -33.43
C LEU A 319 19.05 -0.81 -34.12
N GLY A 320 19.90 0.18 -33.84
CA GLY A 320 21.24 0.30 -34.39
C GLY A 320 22.28 0.41 -33.30
N ASP A 321 23.31 1.22 -33.56
CA ASP A 321 24.36 1.45 -32.57
C ASP A 321 23.82 2.21 -31.37
N PHE A 322 24.14 1.70 -30.19
CA PHE A 322 23.80 2.35 -28.94
C PHE A 322 24.68 3.59 -28.72
N THR A 323 24.03 4.71 -28.39
CA THR A 323 24.68 5.97 -28.03
C THR A 323 24.75 6.13 -26.51
N TYR A 324 23.68 6.64 -25.91
CA TYR A 324 23.51 6.86 -24.47
C TYR A 324 22.07 6.51 -24.06
N PRO A 325 21.82 6.21 -22.77
CA PRO A 325 20.48 5.94 -22.28
C PRO A 325 19.56 7.16 -22.48
N GLU A 326 18.36 6.93 -23.00
CA GLU A 326 17.32 7.96 -23.11
C GLU A 326 16.32 7.89 -21.95
N ASN A 327 16.25 6.74 -21.28
CA ASN A 327 15.25 6.43 -20.28
C ASN A 327 15.89 6.15 -18.91
N MET A 328 15.21 6.58 -17.86
CA MET A 328 15.51 6.21 -16.48
C MET A 328 14.39 5.32 -15.91
N LYS A 329 14.72 4.54 -14.88
CA LYS A 329 13.78 3.70 -14.15
C LYS A 329 13.55 4.26 -12.75
N ILE A 330 12.28 4.35 -12.35
CA ILE A 330 11.85 4.78 -11.03
C ILE A 330 10.96 3.70 -10.44
N GLN A 331 11.26 3.23 -9.23
CA GLN A 331 10.38 2.33 -8.49
C GLN A 331 9.82 2.98 -7.24
N LEU A 332 8.67 2.47 -6.77
CA LEU A 332 8.02 3.00 -5.59
C LEU A 332 7.28 1.94 -4.76
N PRO A 333 7.19 2.17 -3.44
CA PRO A 333 8.09 3.03 -2.67
C PRO A 333 9.50 2.42 -2.61
N GLN A 334 10.51 3.24 -2.30
CA GLN A 334 11.89 2.78 -2.17
C GLN A 334 12.04 1.70 -1.10
N THR A 335 11.39 1.90 0.03
CA THR A 335 11.31 0.97 1.17
C THR A 335 9.86 0.79 1.59
N SER A 336 9.56 -0.28 2.32
CA SER A 336 8.18 -0.58 2.71
C SER A 336 7.64 0.52 3.62
N VAL A 337 6.43 0.99 3.32
CA VAL A 337 5.71 1.97 4.15
C VAL A 337 4.60 1.33 4.99
N MET A 338 4.43 0.01 4.90
CA MET A 338 3.42 -0.74 5.66
C MET A 338 3.87 -1.14 7.07
N GLY A 339 5.09 -0.75 7.48
CA GLY A 339 5.67 -1.11 8.78
C GLY A 339 6.24 -2.54 8.82
N PRO A 340 6.86 -2.94 9.96
CA PRO A 340 7.59 -4.21 10.07
C PRO A 340 6.69 -5.46 10.15
N TYR A 341 5.40 -5.29 10.45
CA TYR A 341 4.43 -6.38 10.60
C TYR A 341 3.45 -6.50 9.42
N GLY A 342 3.66 -5.72 8.36
CA GLY A 342 2.83 -5.73 7.16
C GLY A 342 3.54 -6.36 5.97
N VAL A 343 2.76 -6.71 4.95
CA VAL A 343 3.26 -7.15 3.65
C VAL A 343 4.14 -6.07 3.02
N SER A 344 5.30 -6.45 2.48
CA SER A 344 6.19 -5.46 1.85
C SER A 344 5.60 -4.92 0.56
N ASN A 345 5.38 -3.60 0.52
CA ASN A 345 4.96 -2.91 -0.69
C ASN A 345 6.13 -2.33 -1.50
N SER A 346 7.37 -2.46 -1.04
CA SER A 346 8.56 -1.89 -1.68
C SER A 346 8.66 -2.30 -3.15
N ARG A 347 8.98 -1.33 -4.01
CA ARG A 347 9.49 -1.59 -5.37
C ARG A 347 8.57 -2.51 -6.21
N PHE A 348 7.26 -2.40 -5.98
CA PHE A 348 6.23 -3.16 -6.70
C PHE A 348 5.92 -2.52 -8.05
N ILE A 349 5.57 -1.24 -8.06
CA ILE A 349 5.35 -0.48 -9.29
C ILE A 349 6.67 0.12 -9.76
N GLU A 350 6.86 0.12 -11.08
CA GLU A 350 8.00 0.69 -11.78
C GLU A 350 7.50 1.62 -12.88
N PHE A 351 8.20 2.72 -13.10
CA PHE A 351 7.95 3.65 -14.20
C PHE A 351 9.24 3.85 -14.98
N ILE A 352 9.16 3.68 -16.30
CA ILE A 352 10.21 4.08 -17.22
C ILE A 352 9.89 5.48 -17.71
N VAL A 353 10.85 6.39 -17.57
CA VAL A 353 10.67 7.80 -17.88
C VAL A 353 11.71 8.22 -18.89
N ASN A 354 11.28 8.76 -20.02
CA ASN A 354 12.19 9.39 -20.96
C ASN A 354 12.79 10.66 -20.32
N MET A 355 14.11 10.72 -20.24
CA MET A 355 14.84 11.73 -19.48
C MET A 355 14.71 13.12 -20.08
N ASP A 356 14.46 13.28 -21.38
CA ASP A 356 14.28 14.59 -22.00
C ASP A 356 12.85 15.11 -21.86
N THR A 357 11.88 14.26 -22.17
CA THR A 357 10.47 14.67 -22.23
C THR A 357 9.74 14.54 -20.89
N GLY A 358 10.25 13.73 -19.97
CA GLY A 358 9.58 13.38 -18.71
C GLY A 358 8.31 12.55 -18.90
N LYS A 359 8.06 11.98 -20.09
CA LYS A 359 6.92 11.12 -20.37
C LYS A 359 7.19 9.69 -19.90
N PHE A 360 6.14 8.97 -19.50
CA PHE A 360 6.24 7.53 -19.29
C PHE A 360 6.43 6.81 -20.62
N VAL A 361 7.37 5.87 -20.65
CA VAL A 361 7.64 4.95 -21.76
C VAL A 361 6.95 3.63 -21.44
N SER A 362 5.95 3.26 -22.23
CA SER A 362 5.20 2.04 -21.99
C SER A 362 4.52 1.53 -23.26
N GLU A 363 4.37 0.21 -23.35
CA GLU A 363 3.68 -0.46 -24.47
C GLU A 363 2.25 0.06 -24.67
N TRP A 364 1.61 0.55 -23.61
CA TRP A 364 0.28 1.15 -23.63
C TRP A 364 0.17 2.45 -24.42
N ASN A 365 1.28 3.14 -24.67
CA ASN A 365 1.31 4.31 -25.55
C ASN A 365 1.15 3.90 -27.03
N VAL A 366 1.42 2.64 -27.37
CA VAL A 366 1.46 2.13 -28.76
C VAL A 366 0.26 1.24 -29.08
N TYR A 367 -0.23 0.48 -28.10
CA TYR A 367 -1.32 -0.47 -28.34
C TYR A 367 -2.59 0.19 -28.87
N LYS A 368 -3.13 -0.40 -29.94
CA LYS A 368 -4.34 0.07 -30.60
C LYS A 368 -5.56 -0.62 -30.00
N LYS A 369 -6.60 0.16 -29.70
CA LYS A 369 -7.89 -0.38 -29.24
C LYS A 369 -8.79 -0.67 -30.44
N ARG A 370 -9.42 -1.84 -30.46
CA ARG A 370 -10.43 -2.22 -31.45
C ARG A 370 -11.78 -1.57 -31.09
N LYS A 371 -12.70 -1.53 -32.07
CA LYS A 371 -14.05 -0.97 -31.90
C LYS A 371 -14.82 -1.60 -30.73
N ASP A 372 -14.57 -2.88 -30.49
CA ASP A 372 -15.25 -3.65 -29.45
C ASP A 372 -14.62 -3.51 -28.06
N GLY A 373 -13.59 -2.68 -27.94
CA GLY A 373 -12.90 -2.38 -26.70
C GLY A 373 -11.66 -3.24 -26.40
N SER A 374 -11.46 -4.35 -27.13
CA SER A 374 -10.27 -5.20 -26.98
C SER A 374 -9.00 -4.53 -27.52
N ILE A 375 -7.83 -5.02 -27.11
CA ILE A 375 -6.55 -4.54 -27.63
C ILE A 375 -6.16 -5.32 -28.89
N ASP A 376 -5.70 -4.60 -29.91
CA ASP A 376 -5.17 -5.20 -31.11
C ASP A 376 -3.83 -5.89 -30.86
N SER A 377 -3.87 -7.20 -30.65
CA SER A 377 -2.73 -8.04 -30.34
C SER A 377 -2.00 -8.61 -31.56
N ASN A 378 -2.43 -8.31 -32.80
CA ASN A 378 -1.79 -8.88 -33.99
C ASN A 378 -0.44 -8.21 -34.28
N PRO A 379 0.70 -8.93 -34.17
CA PRO A 379 2.03 -8.35 -34.37
C PRO A 379 2.30 -7.85 -35.80
N LYS A 380 1.48 -8.23 -36.79
CA LYS A 380 1.59 -7.69 -38.16
C LYS A 380 1.16 -6.23 -38.27
N HIS A 381 0.35 -5.72 -37.33
CA HIS A 381 -0.17 -4.35 -37.36
C HIS A 381 0.76 -3.32 -36.69
N TYR A 382 1.91 -3.77 -36.18
CA TYR A 382 2.91 -2.96 -35.50
C TYR A 382 4.23 -3.02 -36.25
N LYS A 383 4.76 -1.87 -36.67
CA LYS A 383 6.06 -1.77 -37.32
C LYS A 383 7.17 -1.87 -36.29
N ILE A 384 8.35 -2.36 -36.70
CA ILE A 384 9.48 -2.53 -35.77
C ILE A 384 10.02 -1.16 -35.36
N GLU A 385 10.04 -0.22 -36.29
CA GLU A 385 10.59 1.12 -36.16
C GLU A 385 9.80 1.97 -35.14
N ASP A 386 8.50 1.70 -35.00
CA ASP A 386 7.61 2.36 -34.03
C ASP A 386 7.56 1.61 -32.67
N GLY A 387 8.43 0.62 -32.49
CA GLY A 387 8.35 -0.35 -31.40
C GLY A 387 9.14 -0.01 -30.14
N ALA A 388 9.76 1.17 -30.05
CA ALA A 388 10.64 1.57 -28.94
C ALA A 388 9.96 1.41 -27.58
N ASP A 389 8.80 2.07 -27.39
CA ASP A 389 8.01 1.98 -26.15
C ASP A 389 7.63 0.54 -25.78
N ILE A 390 7.31 -0.32 -26.75
CA ILE A 390 7.00 -1.73 -26.50
C ILE A 390 8.26 -2.52 -26.11
N ALA A 391 9.42 -2.18 -26.67
CA ALA A 391 10.68 -2.85 -26.35
C ALA A 391 11.20 -2.43 -24.97
N ASP A 392 11.01 -1.16 -24.61
CA ASP A 392 11.54 -0.54 -23.40
C ASP A 392 10.56 -0.50 -22.23
N THR A 393 9.29 -0.89 -22.44
CA THR A 393 8.31 -0.95 -21.35
C THR A 393 8.78 -1.82 -20.19
N ASP A 394 8.26 -1.48 -19.02
CA ASP A 394 8.32 -2.30 -17.81
C ASP A 394 6.97 -2.94 -17.50
N SER A 395 6.94 -3.72 -16.42
CA SER A 395 5.72 -4.24 -15.82
C SER A 395 5.87 -4.29 -14.30
N ALA A 396 4.78 -4.26 -13.55
CA ALA A 396 4.86 -4.39 -12.09
C ALA A 396 5.65 -5.65 -11.66
N ASN A 397 6.41 -5.57 -10.57
CA ASN A 397 7.17 -6.71 -10.05
C ASN A 397 6.36 -7.52 -9.05
N TYR A 398 6.33 -8.85 -9.19
CA TYR A 398 5.84 -9.71 -8.09
C TYR A 398 6.94 -10.09 -7.12
N GLY A 399 8.16 -10.35 -7.58
CA GLY A 399 9.32 -10.54 -6.71
C GLY A 399 9.93 -9.22 -6.28
N LEU A 400 10.65 -9.20 -5.16
CA LEU A 400 11.25 -7.97 -4.63
C LEU A 400 12.62 -7.73 -5.27
N SER A 401 12.72 -6.68 -6.09
CA SER A 401 14.01 -6.19 -6.56
C SER A 401 14.84 -5.68 -5.38
N LYS A 402 16.16 -5.91 -5.38
CA LYS A 402 17.05 -5.47 -4.29
C LYS A 402 17.57 -4.05 -4.51
N GLY A 403 17.87 -3.68 -5.76
CA GLY A 403 18.55 -2.43 -6.06
C GLY A 403 19.83 -2.27 -5.22
N LEU A 404 20.06 -1.07 -4.71
CA LEU A 404 21.13 -0.78 -3.74
C LEU A 404 20.62 -0.69 -2.29
N ASN A 405 19.42 -1.22 -2.01
CA ASN A 405 18.79 -1.12 -0.70
C ASN A 405 19.05 -2.39 0.13
N ALA A 406 19.23 -2.23 1.44
CA ALA A 406 19.49 -3.31 2.39
C ALA A 406 18.22 -3.79 3.14
N ASP A 407 17.04 -3.43 2.65
CA ASP A 407 15.74 -3.61 3.31
C ASP A 407 15.01 -4.91 2.91
N LEU A 408 15.66 -5.77 2.10
CA LEU A 408 15.07 -7.01 1.61
C LEU A 408 15.27 -8.16 2.60
N PRO A 409 14.20 -8.77 3.14
CA PRO A 409 14.34 -9.97 3.98
C PRO A 409 15.02 -11.11 3.23
N ALA A 410 15.89 -11.86 3.94
CA ALA A 410 16.71 -12.91 3.34
C ALA A 410 15.90 -13.98 2.59
N TYR A 411 14.73 -14.36 3.12
CA TYR A 411 13.84 -15.35 2.50
C TYR A 411 13.24 -14.89 1.16
N LEU A 412 13.32 -13.58 0.83
CA LEU A 412 12.82 -13.00 -0.42
C LEU A 412 13.92 -12.65 -1.42
N ASN A 413 15.19 -12.90 -1.10
CA ASN A 413 16.36 -12.44 -1.85
C ASN A 413 16.42 -12.95 -3.31
N ASN A 414 15.72 -14.04 -3.64
CA ASN A 414 15.66 -14.61 -4.99
C ASN A 414 14.29 -14.48 -5.67
N SER A 415 13.29 -13.89 -5.01
CA SER A 415 11.92 -13.80 -5.53
C SER A 415 11.81 -13.12 -6.88
N HIS A 416 12.56 -12.05 -7.08
CA HIS A 416 12.60 -11.34 -8.36
C HIS A 416 13.11 -12.20 -9.52
N THR A 417 14.06 -13.11 -9.25
CA THR A 417 14.63 -13.97 -10.29
C THR A 417 13.60 -14.94 -10.85
N TYR A 418 12.83 -15.64 -10.00
CA TYR A 418 11.89 -16.65 -10.47
C TYR A 418 10.50 -16.09 -10.81
N LEU A 419 10.10 -14.94 -10.25
CA LEU A 419 8.80 -14.33 -10.58
C LEU A 419 8.84 -13.35 -11.74
N ASP A 420 9.93 -12.59 -11.88
CA ASP A 420 9.97 -11.48 -12.84
C ASP A 420 11.01 -11.64 -13.94
N VAL A 421 12.11 -12.36 -13.70
CA VAL A 421 13.20 -12.54 -14.69
C VAL A 421 13.05 -13.86 -15.47
N ARG A 422 12.81 -14.98 -14.78
CA ARG A 422 12.53 -16.29 -15.39
C ARG A 422 11.03 -16.45 -15.56
N HIS A 423 10.48 -15.65 -16.47
CA HIS A 423 9.04 -15.54 -16.64
C HIS A 423 8.53 -16.32 -17.88
N PRO A 424 7.23 -16.66 -17.93
CA PRO A 424 6.58 -17.15 -19.13
C PRO A 424 6.76 -16.20 -20.31
N ALA A 425 6.53 -16.67 -21.54
CA ALA A 425 6.68 -15.79 -22.70
C ALA A 425 5.80 -14.52 -22.61
N ASP A 426 6.39 -13.37 -22.96
CA ASP A 426 5.64 -12.11 -23.15
C ASP A 426 4.70 -12.21 -24.35
N ASN A 427 3.80 -11.25 -24.56
CA ASN A 427 2.94 -11.21 -25.73
C ASN A 427 3.74 -11.15 -27.06
N ALA A 428 3.12 -11.60 -28.17
CA ALA A 428 3.81 -11.74 -29.45
C ALA A 428 4.32 -10.41 -30.03
N ILE A 429 3.71 -9.27 -29.70
CA ILE A 429 4.16 -7.95 -30.15
C ILE A 429 5.48 -7.60 -29.46
N ARG A 430 5.54 -7.71 -28.13
CA ARG A 430 6.77 -7.47 -27.37
C ARG A 430 7.91 -8.40 -27.81
N ARG A 431 7.63 -9.70 -27.97
CA ARG A 431 8.62 -10.66 -28.51
C ARG A 431 9.12 -10.27 -29.89
N LYS A 432 8.28 -9.70 -30.76
CA LYS A 432 8.69 -9.18 -32.08
C LYS A 432 9.64 -7.99 -31.91
N MET A 433 9.34 -7.05 -31.00
CA MET A 433 10.16 -5.85 -30.81
C MET A 433 11.52 -6.17 -30.19
N VAL A 434 11.58 -6.91 -29.08
CA VAL A 434 12.85 -7.22 -28.38
C VAL A 434 13.79 -8.13 -29.18
N LYS A 435 13.29 -8.79 -30.23
CA LYS A 435 14.14 -9.50 -31.21
C LYS A 435 15.00 -8.55 -32.04
N LYS A 436 14.55 -7.31 -32.27
CA LYS A 436 15.23 -6.31 -33.10
C LYS A 436 15.83 -5.19 -32.26
N TRP A 437 15.10 -4.71 -31.25
CA TRP A 437 15.57 -3.71 -30.29
C TRP A 437 16.46 -4.38 -29.23
N LYS A 438 17.75 -4.04 -29.25
CA LYS A 438 18.79 -4.63 -28.38
C LYS A 438 19.29 -3.64 -27.34
N ASN A 439 19.46 -4.12 -26.12
CA ASN A 439 20.11 -3.37 -25.05
C ASN A 439 21.63 -3.47 -25.19
N ALA A 440 22.34 -2.40 -24.86
CA ALA A 440 23.79 -2.42 -24.79
C ALA A 440 24.29 -3.19 -23.57
N LYS A 441 25.48 -3.80 -23.70
CA LYS A 441 26.17 -4.46 -22.59
C LYS A 441 26.65 -3.42 -21.57
N ASN A 442 26.61 -3.77 -20.28
CA ASN A 442 27.09 -2.90 -19.20
C ASN A 442 28.58 -2.55 -19.37
N VAL A 443 28.95 -1.31 -19.06
CA VAL A 443 30.31 -0.78 -19.18
C VAL A 443 31.34 -1.56 -18.38
N LEU A 444 30.99 -2.02 -17.16
CA LEU A 444 31.87 -2.83 -16.32
C LEU A 444 32.09 -4.24 -16.87
N ASN A 445 31.23 -4.67 -17.80
CA ASN A 445 31.38 -5.94 -18.52
C ASN A 445 31.93 -5.72 -19.94
N GLY A 446 32.65 -4.61 -20.19
CA GLY A 446 33.25 -4.30 -21.49
C GLY A 446 32.27 -3.76 -22.53
N GLY A 447 31.11 -3.26 -22.10
CA GLY A 447 30.11 -2.67 -22.98
C GLY A 447 30.10 -1.14 -22.99
N ARG A 448 28.98 -0.57 -23.45
CA ARG A 448 28.75 0.89 -23.62
C ARG A 448 27.59 1.44 -22.78
N TYR A 449 27.04 0.63 -21.87
CA TYR A 449 25.89 1.02 -21.06
C TYR A 449 26.27 1.34 -19.61
N ALA A 450 25.87 2.52 -19.14
CA ALA A 450 25.79 2.88 -17.74
C ALA A 450 24.52 3.71 -17.52
N ASP A 451 23.82 3.48 -16.40
CA ASP A 451 22.68 4.30 -16.04
C ASP A 451 23.14 5.75 -15.75
N ILE A 452 22.50 6.73 -16.38
CA ILE A 452 22.75 8.16 -16.08
C ILE A 452 22.18 8.50 -14.70
N VAL A 453 20.95 8.07 -14.42
CA VAL A 453 20.26 8.32 -13.14
C VAL A 453 20.43 7.11 -12.22
N LYS A 454 21.09 7.33 -11.07
CA LYS A 454 21.36 6.29 -10.05
C LYS A 454 21.22 6.82 -8.63
N LYS A 455 22.32 6.94 -7.86
CA LYS A 455 22.27 7.32 -6.44
C LYS A 455 22.01 8.82 -6.28
N GLY A 456 22.37 9.64 -7.27
CA GLY A 456 22.05 11.07 -7.29
C GLY A 456 20.56 11.35 -7.55
N GLY A 457 19.81 10.38 -8.09
CA GLY A 457 18.37 10.49 -8.32
C GLY A 457 18.05 11.67 -9.24
N LEU A 458 17.15 12.56 -8.82
CA LEU A 458 16.79 13.74 -9.63
C LEU A 458 17.98 14.67 -9.92
N LYS A 459 19.01 14.71 -9.07
CA LYS A 459 20.21 15.51 -9.36
C LYS A 459 20.96 14.99 -10.58
N ASP A 460 21.05 13.67 -10.74
CA ASP A 460 21.66 13.07 -11.95
C ASP A 460 20.91 13.51 -13.21
N LEU A 461 19.57 13.50 -13.15
CA LEU A 461 18.71 13.92 -14.26
C LEU A 461 18.87 15.42 -14.57
N GLU A 462 18.84 16.26 -13.54
CA GLU A 462 18.98 17.71 -13.67
C GLU A 462 20.34 18.08 -14.27
N THR A 463 21.42 17.45 -13.81
CA THR A 463 22.77 17.68 -14.32
C THR A 463 22.92 17.15 -15.75
N TRP A 464 22.38 15.98 -16.07
CA TRP A 464 22.37 15.46 -17.45
C TRP A 464 21.64 16.40 -18.43
N ARG A 465 20.51 16.96 -18.01
CA ARG A 465 19.73 17.91 -18.82
C ARG A 465 20.45 19.23 -19.10
N GLN A 466 21.49 19.57 -18.35
CA GLN A 466 22.33 20.76 -18.62
C GLN A 466 23.35 20.51 -19.75
N VAL A 467 23.65 19.25 -20.07
CA VAL A 467 24.54 18.92 -21.18
C VAL A 467 23.80 19.17 -22.51
N LYS A 468 24.39 20.02 -23.34
CA LYS A 468 23.85 20.34 -24.67
C LYS A 468 23.74 19.07 -25.53
N ALA A 469 22.69 18.99 -26.33
CA ALA A 469 22.36 17.77 -27.08
C ALA A 469 23.50 17.33 -28.00
N GLU A 470 24.19 18.27 -28.64
CA GLU A 470 25.36 18.05 -29.49
C GLU A 470 26.57 17.46 -28.76
N ASP A 471 26.71 17.72 -27.45
CA ASP A 471 27.86 17.30 -26.65
C ASP A 471 27.61 15.99 -25.89
N ARG A 472 26.34 15.55 -25.77
CA ARG A 472 25.92 14.42 -24.92
C ARG A 472 26.68 13.13 -25.20
N LEU A 473 26.90 12.80 -26.48
CA LEU A 473 27.61 11.56 -26.82
C LEU A 473 29.06 11.62 -26.32
N GLN A 474 29.75 12.74 -26.50
CA GLN A 474 31.12 12.92 -26.04
C GLN A 474 31.19 12.88 -24.51
N VAL A 475 30.32 13.62 -23.83
CA VAL A 475 30.28 13.69 -22.36
C VAL A 475 29.91 12.34 -21.75
N TYR A 476 28.97 11.60 -22.36
CA TYR A 476 28.62 10.26 -21.92
C TYR A 476 29.78 9.27 -22.12
N ASN A 477 30.53 9.34 -23.22
CA ASN A 477 31.72 8.50 -23.38
C ASN A 477 32.77 8.80 -22.30
N ALA A 478 32.98 10.07 -21.95
CA ALA A 478 33.85 10.45 -20.83
C ALA A 478 33.34 9.89 -19.49
N TYR A 479 32.02 9.90 -19.27
CA TYR A 479 31.39 9.27 -18.11
C TYR A 479 31.66 7.76 -18.05
N LEU A 480 31.58 7.05 -19.19
CA LEU A 480 31.91 5.63 -19.26
C LEU A 480 33.37 5.36 -18.89
N ASP A 481 34.31 6.20 -19.35
CA ASP A 481 35.72 6.07 -19.02
C ASP A 481 36.01 6.36 -17.55
N TYR A 482 35.29 7.33 -16.96
CA TYR A 482 35.30 7.56 -15.52
C TYR A 482 34.84 6.32 -14.74
N ILE A 483 33.73 5.69 -15.13
CA ILE A 483 33.27 4.45 -14.49
C ILE A 483 34.30 3.33 -14.60
N ARG A 484 34.94 3.15 -15.77
CA ARG A 484 35.96 2.11 -15.98
C ARG A 484 37.18 2.30 -15.07
N SER A 485 37.60 3.55 -14.87
CA SER A 485 38.77 3.89 -14.05
C SER A 485 38.51 3.83 -12.55
N HIS A 486 37.30 4.18 -12.11
CA HIS A 486 36.96 4.27 -10.68
C HIS A 486 36.16 3.06 -10.16
N LEU A 487 35.60 2.25 -11.06
CA LEU A 487 34.72 1.11 -10.74
C LEU A 487 33.49 1.51 -9.89
N VAL A 488 32.98 2.73 -10.08
CA VAL A 488 31.83 3.27 -9.35
C VAL A 488 30.60 3.43 -10.24
N LEU A 489 29.41 3.12 -9.70
CA LEU A 489 28.10 3.32 -10.35
C LEU A 489 27.23 4.28 -9.51
N ASN A 490 27.70 5.50 -9.32
CA ASN A 490 27.06 6.48 -8.43
C ASN A 490 26.01 7.35 -9.14
N GLY A 491 25.95 7.35 -10.47
CA GLY A 491 25.14 8.27 -11.27
C GLY A 491 25.97 9.38 -11.93
N PHE A 492 25.37 10.12 -12.84
CA PHE A 492 26.03 11.09 -13.70
C PHE A 492 26.48 12.37 -12.96
N ASP A 493 25.73 12.81 -11.95
CA ASP A 493 26.03 14.07 -11.25
C ASP A 493 27.42 14.03 -10.60
N SER A 494 27.76 12.95 -9.90
CA SER A 494 29.07 12.79 -9.23
C SER A 494 30.24 12.99 -10.21
N PHE A 495 30.19 12.32 -11.36
CA PHE A 495 31.18 12.47 -12.42
C PHE A 495 31.26 13.91 -12.92
N TYR A 496 30.10 14.52 -13.17
CA TYR A 496 30.05 15.86 -13.74
C TYR A 496 30.61 16.91 -12.78
N GLN A 497 30.29 16.81 -11.49
CA GLN A 497 30.84 17.70 -10.46
C GLN A 497 32.36 17.56 -10.34
N GLU A 498 32.88 16.34 -10.36
CA GLU A 498 34.33 16.10 -10.24
C GLU A 498 35.12 16.55 -11.49
N THR A 499 34.51 16.45 -12.67
CA THR A 499 35.19 16.69 -13.95
C THR A 499 35.04 18.14 -14.44
N TYR A 500 33.87 18.75 -14.25
CA TYR A 500 33.50 20.00 -14.92
C TYR A 500 33.18 21.17 -13.98
N LYS A 501 32.98 20.95 -12.67
CA LYS A 501 32.95 22.10 -11.74
C LYS A 501 34.39 22.48 -11.37
N PRO A 502 34.77 23.76 -11.51
CA PRO A 502 36.07 24.21 -11.03
C PRO A 502 36.14 23.96 -9.52
N GLN A 503 37.19 23.27 -9.07
CA GLN A 503 37.59 23.33 -7.67
C GLN A 503 37.75 24.82 -7.35
N GLY A 504 36.94 25.31 -6.41
CA GLY A 504 36.95 26.72 -6.02
C GLY A 504 38.39 27.18 -5.81
N GLY A 505 38.73 28.31 -6.44
CA GLY A 505 40.06 28.87 -6.40
C GLY A 505 40.60 28.95 -4.99
N ASP A 506 41.90 28.69 -4.88
CA ASP A 506 42.69 29.05 -3.71
C ASP A 506 42.25 30.43 -3.22
N LYS A 507 41.66 30.48 -2.03
CA LYS A 507 41.75 31.67 -1.21
C LYS A 507 43.23 31.83 -0.87
N LYS A 508 43.93 32.60 -1.72
CA LYS A 508 45.11 33.33 -1.27
C LYS A 508 44.61 34.42 -0.34
N ASP A 509 44.78 34.21 0.95
CA ASP A 509 45.09 35.26 1.91
C ASP A 509 46.42 34.88 2.59
#